data_AF-A0A6A9TCV1-F1
#
_entry.id   AF-A0A6A9TCV1-F1
#
_cell.length_a   1.000
_cell.length_b   1.000
_cell.length_c   1.000
_cell.angle_alpha   90.00
_cell.angle_beta   90.00
_cell.angle_gamma   90.00
#
_symmetry.space_group_name_H-M   'P 1'
#
loop_
_entity.id
_entity.type
_entity.pdbx_description
1 polymer ?
#
loop_
_entity_poly.entity_id
_entity_poly.type
_entity_poly.pdbx_seq_one_letter_code
_entity_poly.pdbx_strand_id
1 'polypeptide(L)'
;MITLASDFGSPYPASMKGVVRRETDAEIIDLTHDLPRGDPRAAAFWLRFLVPEFPPAVHCAVVDPGVGTDRAAIAVQAGSHVLVAPDNGLAIPPARALTAADGVEADGSTGADDRSTPQAYRIAVDDPASATFHGRDVFAPAAATIREALGRVDALGDPAATADVLGSLPSLTRTDAVVELTLPEPDVERTGTAAADDGDAEATGDVTAVDGTVLVVDDFGNA
;
A
#
# COMPACT_ATOMS: atom_id res chain seq x y z
N MET A 1 -5.38 -13.06 7.33
CA MET A 1 -5.71 -13.13 5.90
C MET A 1 -4.55 -12.58 5.09
N ILE A 2 -4.38 -13.04 3.86
CA ILE A 2 -3.51 -12.44 2.86
C ILE A 2 -4.37 -12.06 1.66
N THR A 3 -4.25 -10.82 1.18
CA THR A 3 -4.87 -10.42 -0.09
C THR A 3 -3.82 -10.33 -1.18
N LEU A 4 -4.17 -10.68 -2.42
CA LEU A 4 -3.28 -10.61 -3.58
C LEU A 4 -3.82 -9.62 -4.62
N ALA A 5 -2.97 -8.71 -5.09
CA ALA A 5 -3.26 -7.81 -6.19
C ALA A 5 -2.11 -7.75 -7.20
N SER A 6 -2.39 -7.72 -8.51
CA SER A 6 -1.34 -7.57 -9.53
C SER A 6 -1.85 -7.09 -10.88
N ASP A 7 -0.94 -6.87 -11.82
CA ASP A 7 -1.22 -6.64 -13.26
C ASP A 7 -0.94 -7.89 -14.15
N PHE A 8 -0.65 -9.03 -13.52
CA PHE A 8 -0.17 -10.22 -14.22
C PHE A 8 -1.23 -10.93 -15.08
N GLY A 9 -2.50 -10.84 -14.70
CA GLY A 9 -3.53 -11.76 -15.18
C GLY A 9 -3.20 -13.24 -14.93
N SER A 10 -4.03 -14.14 -15.47
CA SER A 10 -3.76 -15.58 -15.42
C SER A 10 -2.55 -15.97 -16.29
N PRO A 11 -1.69 -16.94 -15.91
CA PRO A 11 -1.82 -17.85 -14.75
C PRO A 11 -0.93 -17.51 -13.55
N TYR A 12 -0.17 -16.42 -13.59
CA TYR A 12 0.88 -16.11 -12.61
C TYR A 12 0.42 -16.13 -11.13
N PRO A 13 -0.75 -15.55 -10.76
CA PRO A 13 -1.24 -15.57 -9.39
C PRO A 13 -1.42 -16.98 -8.82
N ALA A 14 -1.76 -17.98 -9.64
CA ALA A 14 -1.90 -19.36 -9.17
C ALA A 14 -0.58 -19.91 -8.59
N SER A 15 0.56 -19.53 -9.18
CA SER A 15 1.87 -19.91 -8.65
C SER A 15 2.18 -19.17 -7.34
N MET A 16 1.82 -17.90 -7.22
CA MET A 16 1.98 -17.12 -5.99
C MET A 16 1.18 -17.75 -4.84
N LYS A 17 -0.09 -18.11 -5.09
CA LYS A 17 -0.92 -18.81 -4.11
C LYS A 17 -0.31 -20.13 -3.66
N GLY A 18 0.26 -20.90 -4.59
CA GLY A 18 0.96 -22.14 -4.28
C GLY A 18 2.16 -21.93 -3.35
N VAL A 19 2.90 -20.83 -3.52
CA VAL A 19 4.00 -20.45 -2.62
C VAL A 19 3.46 -20.04 -1.26
N VAL A 20 2.49 -19.13 -1.20
CA VAL A 20 1.87 -18.71 0.08
C VAL A 20 1.35 -19.92 0.86
N ARG A 21 0.66 -20.84 0.19
CA ARG A 21 0.04 -22.01 0.80
C ARG A 21 1.04 -23.01 1.40
N ARG A 22 2.28 -23.05 0.91
CA ARG A 22 3.35 -23.89 1.46
C ARG A 22 3.85 -23.38 2.81
N GLU A 23 3.76 -22.08 3.03
CA GLU A 23 4.31 -21.40 4.21
C GLU A 23 3.25 -21.14 5.29
N THR A 24 1.97 -20.97 4.92
CA THR A 24 0.89 -20.66 5.87
C THR A 24 -0.47 -21.22 5.45
N ASP A 25 -1.34 -21.45 6.43
CA ASP A 25 -2.77 -21.79 6.26
C ASP A 25 -3.67 -20.54 6.19
N ALA A 26 -3.08 -19.34 6.08
CA ALA A 26 -3.82 -18.09 5.93
C ALA A 26 -4.87 -18.16 4.80
N GLU A 27 -6.07 -17.63 5.04
CA GLU A 27 -7.02 -17.34 3.96
C GLU A 27 -6.38 -16.41 2.94
N ILE A 28 -6.46 -16.78 1.66
CA ILE A 28 -5.96 -16.00 0.52
C ILE A 28 -7.15 -15.49 -0.28
N ILE A 29 -7.24 -14.17 -0.44
CA ILE A 29 -8.26 -13.50 -1.26
C ILE A 29 -7.59 -12.76 -2.41
N ASP A 30 -8.04 -12.98 -3.65
CA ASP A 30 -7.63 -12.11 -4.75
C ASP A 30 -8.43 -10.81 -4.70
N LEU A 31 -7.74 -9.67 -4.61
CA LEU A 31 -8.38 -8.36 -4.82
C LEU A 31 -8.69 -8.19 -6.31
N THR A 32 -7.65 -8.32 -7.13
CA THR A 32 -7.73 -8.23 -8.60
C THR A 32 -6.38 -8.59 -9.19
N HIS A 33 -6.37 -9.18 -10.38
CA HIS A 33 -5.15 -9.42 -11.15
C HIS A 33 -5.13 -8.70 -12.49
N ASP A 34 -6.05 -7.75 -12.66
CA ASP A 34 -6.28 -6.98 -13.87
C ASP A 34 -5.92 -5.50 -13.67
N LEU A 35 -5.02 -5.20 -12.73
CA LEU A 35 -4.53 -3.83 -12.54
C LEU A 35 -3.82 -3.32 -13.81
N PRO A 36 -3.76 -1.99 -14.01
CA PRO A 36 -3.07 -1.38 -15.14
C PRO A 36 -1.62 -1.87 -15.28
N ARG A 37 -1.31 -2.45 -16.44
CA ARG A 37 -0.02 -3.09 -16.69
C ARG A 37 1.14 -2.12 -16.64
N GLY A 38 2.12 -2.41 -15.79
CA GLY A 38 3.35 -1.64 -15.65
C GLY A 38 3.14 -0.21 -15.15
N ASP A 39 1.98 0.11 -14.57
CA ASP A 39 1.66 1.46 -14.07
C ASP A 39 1.35 1.43 -12.56
N PRO A 40 2.39 1.60 -11.70
CA PRO A 40 2.21 1.65 -10.26
C PRO A 40 1.30 2.79 -9.78
N ARG A 41 1.25 3.92 -10.49
CA ARG A 41 0.42 5.07 -10.09
C ARG A 41 -1.06 4.77 -10.30
N ALA A 42 -1.39 4.28 -11.48
CA ALA A 42 -2.74 3.85 -11.84
C ALA A 42 -3.21 2.68 -10.96
N ALA A 43 -2.35 1.72 -10.69
CA ALA A 43 -2.64 0.63 -9.76
C ALA A 43 -2.86 1.12 -8.31
N ALA A 44 -2.01 2.01 -7.80
CA ALA A 44 -2.16 2.58 -6.47
C ALA A 44 -3.46 3.39 -6.33
N PHE A 45 -3.92 4.03 -7.41
CA PHE A 45 -5.22 4.68 -7.44
C PHE A 45 -6.34 3.69 -7.10
N TRP A 46 -6.39 2.51 -7.73
CA TRP A 46 -7.41 1.52 -7.42
C TRP A 46 -7.24 0.94 -6.02
N LEU A 47 -6.02 0.59 -5.65
CA LEU A 47 -5.74 -0.05 -4.35
C LEU A 47 -6.12 0.83 -3.17
N ARG A 48 -6.03 2.16 -3.28
CA ARG A 48 -6.42 3.06 -2.17
C ARG A 48 -7.89 2.95 -1.76
N PHE A 49 -8.75 2.50 -2.67
CA PHE A 49 -10.16 2.28 -2.38
C PHE A 49 -10.47 0.82 -2.06
N LEU A 50 -9.76 -0.13 -2.68
CA LEU A 50 -10.03 -1.55 -2.47
C LEU A 50 -9.49 -2.07 -1.13
N VAL A 51 -8.28 -1.65 -0.75
CA VAL A 51 -7.59 -2.17 0.44
C VAL A 51 -8.32 -1.84 1.75
N PRO A 52 -8.85 -0.61 1.97
CA PRO A 52 -9.57 -0.27 3.20
C PRO A 52 -10.87 -1.04 3.46
N GLU A 53 -11.44 -1.71 2.45
CA GLU A 53 -12.68 -2.51 2.61
C GLU A 53 -12.45 -3.84 3.32
N PHE A 54 -11.20 -4.22 3.54
CA PHE A 54 -10.82 -5.48 4.17
C PHE A 54 -10.55 -5.27 5.67
N PRO A 55 -10.82 -6.28 6.52
CA PRO A 55 -10.33 -6.26 7.89
C PRO A 55 -8.79 -6.35 7.91
N PRO A 56 -8.14 -6.09 9.07
CA PRO A 56 -6.68 -6.19 9.23
C PRO A 56 -6.06 -7.42 8.56
N ALA A 57 -5.16 -7.16 7.60
CA ALA A 57 -4.59 -8.19 6.75
C ALA A 57 -3.19 -7.82 6.23
N VAL A 58 -2.52 -8.82 5.65
CA VAL A 58 -1.32 -8.61 4.84
C VAL A 58 -1.75 -8.50 3.37
N HIS A 59 -1.50 -7.36 2.73
CA HIS A 59 -1.84 -7.10 1.33
C HIS A 59 -0.60 -7.23 0.46
N CYS A 60 -0.53 -8.25 -0.38
CA CYS A 60 0.56 -8.42 -1.35
C CYS A 60 0.13 -7.83 -2.69
N ALA A 61 0.70 -6.69 -3.06
CA ALA A 61 0.38 -5.97 -4.28
C ALA A 61 1.61 -5.86 -5.18
N VAL A 62 1.53 -6.36 -6.42
CA VAL A 62 2.67 -6.39 -7.33
C VAL A 62 2.28 -5.84 -8.71
N VAL A 63 2.69 -4.60 -8.96
CA VAL A 63 2.77 -3.98 -10.29
C VAL A 63 4.19 -3.42 -10.39
N ASP A 64 5.04 -4.09 -11.16
CA ASP A 64 6.49 -3.93 -11.05
C ASP A 64 7.18 -3.84 -12.43
N PRO A 65 7.12 -2.67 -13.09
CA PRO A 65 7.87 -2.44 -14.33
C PRO A 65 9.40 -2.49 -14.12
N GLY A 66 9.86 -2.39 -12.86
CA GLY A 66 11.27 -2.43 -12.47
C GLY A 66 11.76 -3.81 -12.03
N VAL A 67 11.02 -4.89 -12.30
CA VAL A 67 11.45 -6.24 -11.93
C VAL A 67 12.83 -6.58 -12.51
N GLY A 68 13.67 -7.25 -11.73
CA GLY A 68 15.04 -7.59 -12.12
C GLY A 68 16.04 -6.43 -12.09
N THR A 69 15.64 -5.25 -11.61
CA THR A 69 16.54 -4.12 -11.31
C THR A 69 16.89 -4.07 -9.82
N ASP A 70 17.67 -3.07 -9.42
CA ASP A 70 18.09 -2.84 -8.03
C ASP A 70 16.97 -2.25 -7.13
N ARG A 71 15.73 -2.13 -7.63
CA ARG A 71 14.59 -1.62 -6.85
C ARG A 71 14.30 -2.51 -5.63
N ALA A 72 14.12 -1.89 -4.47
CA ALA A 72 13.89 -2.63 -3.23
C ALA A 72 12.53 -3.34 -3.21
N ALA A 73 12.41 -4.37 -2.38
CA ALA A 73 11.13 -4.89 -1.93
C ALA A 73 10.83 -4.32 -0.54
N ILE A 74 9.58 -3.95 -0.28
CA ILE A 74 9.20 -3.31 0.98
C ILE A 74 7.95 -3.95 1.59
N ALA A 75 7.88 -3.87 2.91
CA ALA A 75 6.68 -4.04 3.71
C ALA A 75 6.34 -2.69 4.35
N VAL A 76 5.09 -2.25 4.24
CA VAL A 76 4.60 -0.98 4.80
C VAL A 76 3.49 -1.30 5.79
N GLN A 77 3.73 -1.02 7.06
CA GLN A 77 2.68 -1.05 8.07
C GLN A 77 1.80 0.20 7.93
N ALA A 78 0.49 0.02 7.94
CA ALA A 78 -0.49 1.08 8.00
C ALA A 78 -1.58 0.67 9.00
N GLY A 79 -1.54 1.25 10.21
CA GLY A 79 -2.38 0.79 11.31
C GLY A 79 -2.14 -0.70 11.62
N SER A 80 -3.22 -1.48 11.53
CA SER A 80 -3.21 -2.94 11.73
C SER A 80 -2.99 -3.75 10.44
N HIS A 81 -2.73 -3.08 9.33
CA HIS A 81 -2.49 -3.68 8.02
C HIS A 81 -1.01 -3.65 7.67
N VAL A 82 -0.60 -4.57 6.78
CA VAL A 82 0.75 -4.57 6.20
C VAL A 82 0.66 -4.73 4.70
N LEU A 83 1.25 -3.83 3.94
CA LEU A 83 1.36 -3.94 2.48
C LEU A 83 2.74 -4.45 2.08
N VAL A 84 2.80 -5.51 1.28
CA VAL A 84 4.03 -6.07 0.71
C VAL A 84 4.05 -5.74 -0.79
N ALA A 85 5.05 -4.99 -1.24
CA ALA A 85 5.09 -4.43 -2.59
C ALA A 85 6.51 -4.11 -3.09
N PRO A 86 6.72 -3.91 -4.40
CA PRO A 86 7.91 -3.23 -4.92
C PRO A 86 8.01 -1.80 -4.40
N ASP A 87 9.23 -1.33 -4.13
CA ASP A 87 9.50 0.06 -3.75
C ASP A 87 9.52 0.97 -4.99
N ASN A 88 8.32 1.23 -5.51
CA ASN A 88 8.07 2.08 -6.68
C ASN A 88 6.88 3.03 -6.46
N GLY A 89 6.50 3.22 -5.20
CA GLY A 89 5.37 4.05 -4.78
C GLY A 89 4.00 3.37 -4.77
N LEU A 90 3.89 2.13 -5.26
CA LEU A 90 2.61 1.39 -5.32
C LEU A 90 1.90 1.29 -3.96
N ALA A 91 2.66 1.01 -2.89
CA ALA A 91 2.10 0.79 -1.55
C ALA A 91 1.68 2.07 -0.82
N ILE A 92 2.16 3.24 -1.25
CA ILE A 92 2.06 4.46 -0.44
C ILE A 92 0.62 5.03 -0.41
N PRO A 93 -0.08 5.24 -1.54
CA PRO A 93 -1.46 5.70 -1.50
C PRO A 93 -2.43 4.80 -0.71
N PRO A 94 -2.44 3.45 -0.87
CA PRO A 94 -3.30 2.62 -0.04
C PRO A 94 -2.89 2.58 1.43
N ALA A 95 -1.60 2.70 1.76
CA ALA A 95 -1.16 2.80 3.15
C ALA A 95 -1.69 4.08 3.82
N ARG A 96 -1.62 5.22 3.13
CA ARG A 96 -2.18 6.50 3.62
C ARG A 96 -3.70 6.44 3.78
N ALA A 97 -4.39 5.78 2.85
CA ALA A 97 -5.84 5.61 2.93
C ALA A 97 -6.26 4.79 4.17
N LEU A 98 -5.52 3.73 4.50
CA LEU A 98 -5.74 2.93 5.71
C LEU A 98 -5.54 3.76 6.98
N THR A 99 -4.43 4.52 7.08
CA THR A 99 -4.17 5.34 8.28
C THR A 99 -5.20 6.47 8.45
N ALA A 100 -5.75 7.01 7.36
CA ALA A 100 -6.82 8.00 7.41
C ALA A 100 -8.16 7.37 7.87
N ALA A 101 -8.47 6.16 7.41
CA ALA A 101 -9.69 5.44 7.79
C ALA A 101 -9.73 5.05 9.28
N ASP A 102 -8.57 4.80 9.88
CA ASP A 102 -8.42 4.48 11.31
C ASP A 102 -8.69 5.69 12.25
N GLY A 103 -9.10 6.84 11.72
CA GLY A 103 -9.61 7.97 12.51
C GLY A 103 -8.55 8.94 13.02
N VAL A 104 -7.38 8.97 12.39
CA VAL A 104 -6.41 10.05 12.61
C VAL A 104 -6.72 11.15 11.60
N GLU A 105 -7.67 12.02 11.95
CA GLU A 105 -7.74 13.31 11.27
C GLU A 105 -6.42 14.05 11.50
N ALA A 106 -5.84 14.56 10.42
CA ALA A 106 -4.73 15.51 10.47
C ALA A 106 -5.26 16.85 11.00
N ASP A 107 -5.72 16.89 12.25
CA ASP A 107 -5.80 18.13 13.01
C ASP A 107 -4.36 18.63 13.15
N GLY A 108 -4.08 19.88 12.76
CA GLY A 108 -2.76 20.52 12.68
C GLY A 108 -1.98 20.60 14.01
N SER A 109 -2.38 19.84 15.02
CA SER A 109 -1.66 19.61 16.25
C SER A 109 -0.42 18.73 16.02
N THR A 110 0.75 19.36 16.11
CA THR A 110 2.09 18.73 16.11
C THR A 110 2.33 17.93 17.41
N GLY A 111 1.42 17.03 17.75
CA GLY A 111 1.56 16.04 18.81
C GLY A 111 2.01 14.72 18.21
N ALA A 112 3.29 14.38 18.41
CA ALA A 112 3.94 13.19 17.88
C ALA A 112 3.36 11.87 18.42
N ASP A 113 2.21 11.44 17.91
CA ASP A 113 1.85 10.03 17.90
C ASP A 113 2.22 9.46 16.52
N ASP A 114 3.47 9.01 16.39
CA ASP A 114 4.11 8.38 15.20
C ASP A 114 3.28 7.22 14.59
N ARG A 115 2.25 6.75 15.31
CA ARG A 115 1.38 5.62 14.97
C ARG A 115 0.41 5.89 13.83
N SER A 116 0.22 7.15 13.46
CA SER A 116 -0.68 7.56 12.37
C SER A 116 -0.01 7.58 10.99
N THR A 117 1.30 7.39 10.94
CA THR A 117 2.07 7.41 9.69
C THR A 117 2.43 5.99 9.26
N PRO A 118 2.35 5.67 7.95
CA PRO A 118 2.80 4.38 7.48
C PRO A 118 4.29 4.16 7.78
N GLN A 119 4.63 2.99 8.32
CA GLN A 119 6.00 2.64 8.67
C GLN A 119 6.56 1.62 7.69
N ALA A 120 7.67 1.95 7.03
CA ALA A 120 8.24 1.10 5.99
C ALA A 120 9.44 0.27 6.47
N TYR A 121 9.55 -0.91 5.90
CA TYR A 121 10.60 -1.88 6.14
C TYR A 121 11.09 -2.40 4.79
N ARG A 122 12.41 -2.38 4.58
CA ARG A 122 13.04 -3.08 3.46
C ARG A 122 13.02 -4.57 3.73
N ILE A 123 12.56 -5.35 2.76
CA ILE A 123 12.60 -6.81 2.76
C ILE A 123 13.96 -7.24 2.22
N ALA A 124 14.68 -8.06 2.99
CA ALA A 124 15.89 -8.72 2.52
C ALA A 124 15.55 -9.70 1.40
N VAL A 125 16.22 -9.56 0.27
CA VAL A 125 16.03 -10.41 -0.91
C VAL A 125 17.37 -11.07 -1.23
N ASP A 126 17.47 -12.35 -0.91
CA ASP A 126 18.66 -13.16 -1.19
C ASP A 126 18.44 -14.00 -2.46
N ASP A 127 19.19 -13.69 -3.51
CA ASP A 127 19.28 -14.43 -4.78
C ASP A 127 17.96 -15.08 -5.24
N PRO A 128 17.00 -14.27 -5.74
CA PRO A 128 15.67 -14.79 -6.08
C PRO A 128 15.79 -15.82 -7.20
N ALA A 129 15.00 -16.89 -7.12
CA ALA A 129 15.03 -18.00 -8.09
C ALA A 129 14.73 -17.57 -9.55
N SER A 130 14.15 -16.39 -9.76
CA SER A 130 13.92 -15.78 -11.07
C SER A 130 14.18 -14.28 -11.02
N ALA A 131 14.88 -13.76 -12.02
CA ALA A 131 15.05 -12.32 -12.22
C ALA A 131 13.78 -11.61 -12.72
N THR A 132 12.78 -12.36 -13.21
CA THR A 132 11.60 -11.77 -13.89
C THR A 132 10.29 -12.06 -13.18
N PHE A 133 10.28 -12.88 -12.12
CA PHE A 133 9.05 -13.21 -11.40
C PHE A 133 9.16 -13.10 -9.88
N HIS A 134 9.56 -11.91 -9.43
CA HIS A 134 9.63 -11.57 -8.00
C HIS A 134 8.26 -11.63 -7.30
N GLY A 135 7.14 -11.58 -8.03
CA GLY A 135 5.81 -11.89 -7.47
C GLY A 135 5.80 -13.25 -6.74
N ARG A 136 6.33 -14.29 -7.39
CA ARG A 136 6.45 -15.64 -6.84
C ARG A 136 7.62 -15.79 -5.87
N ASP A 137 8.77 -15.22 -6.22
CA ASP A 137 10.04 -15.55 -5.55
C ASP A 137 10.39 -14.62 -4.38
N VAL A 138 9.73 -13.46 -4.28
CA VAL A 138 10.03 -12.44 -3.26
C VAL A 138 8.75 -12.06 -2.50
N PHE A 139 7.75 -11.54 -3.20
CA PHE A 139 6.60 -10.90 -2.54
C PHE A 139 5.64 -11.91 -1.91
N ALA A 140 5.33 -13.01 -2.60
CA ALA A 140 4.47 -14.07 -2.03
C ALA A 140 5.09 -14.73 -0.78
N PRO A 141 6.37 -15.17 -0.76
CA PRO A 141 7.02 -15.69 0.44
C PRO A 141 7.08 -14.65 1.58
N ALA A 142 7.39 -13.40 1.27
CA ALA A 142 7.46 -12.34 2.28
C ALA A 142 6.09 -12.09 2.93
N ALA A 143 5.02 -11.99 2.12
CA ALA A 143 3.66 -11.83 2.63
C ALA A 143 3.24 -13.01 3.53
N ALA A 144 3.59 -14.24 3.13
CA ALA A 144 3.30 -15.43 3.92
C ALA A 144 4.07 -15.44 5.26
N THR A 145 5.36 -15.12 5.23
CA THR A 145 6.22 -15.05 6.41
C THR A 145 5.73 -14.00 7.41
N ILE A 146 5.42 -12.80 6.93
CA ILE A 146 4.89 -11.71 7.75
C ILE A 146 3.55 -12.12 8.37
N ARG A 147 2.63 -12.65 7.56
CA ARG A 147 1.32 -13.07 8.06
C ARG A 147 1.43 -14.17 9.13
N GLU A 148 2.29 -15.16 8.90
CA GLU A 148 2.51 -16.25 9.84
C GLU A 148 3.08 -15.72 11.17
N ALA A 149 4.04 -14.79 11.11
CA ALA A 149 4.60 -14.16 12.30
C ALA A 149 3.56 -13.37 13.11
N LEU A 150 2.72 -12.58 12.43
CA LEU A 150 1.64 -11.82 13.07
C LEU A 150 0.60 -12.74 13.72
N GLY A 151 0.29 -13.88 13.07
CA GLY A 151 -0.69 -14.84 13.58
C GLY A 151 -0.24 -15.59 14.85
N ARG A 152 1.07 -15.80 15.05
CA ARG A 152 1.60 -16.54 16.22
C ARG A 152 1.34 -15.83 17.56
N VAL A 153 1.22 -14.52 17.52
CA VAL A 153 1.02 -13.67 18.70
C VAL A 153 -0.30 -12.89 18.64
N ASP A 154 -1.17 -13.25 17.70
CA ASP A 154 -2.46 -12.57 17.46
C ASP A 154 -2.34 -11.05 17.34
N ALA A 155 -1.30 -10.59 16.63
CA ALA A 155 -0.98 -9.16 16.49
C ALA A 155 -1.86 -8.42 15.47
N LEU A 156 -2.60 -9.14 14.61
CA LEU A 156 -3.48 -8.52 13.63
C LEU A 156 -4.66 -7.84 14.36
N GLY A 157 -4.80 -6.52 14.16
CA GLY A 157 -5.80 -5.70 14.83
C GLY A 157 -5.23 -4.84 15.97
N ASP A 158 -3.96 -5.03 16.33
CA ASP A 158 -3.21 -4.14 17.22
C ASP A 158 -2.02 -3.53 16.46
N PRO A 159 -2.04 -2.22 16.16
CA PRO A 159 -0.94 -1.55 15.46
C PRO A 159 0.40 -1.63 16.20
N ALA A 160 0.40 -1.58 17.54
CA ALA A 160 1.64 -1.63 18.31
C ALA A 160 2.24 -3.04 18.26
N ALA A 161 1.41 -4.07 18.49
CA ALA A 161 1.86 -5.46 18.36
C ALA A 161 2.32 -5.79 16.93
N THR A 162 1.65 -5.24 15.92
CA THR A 162 2.06 -5.37 14.52
C THR A 162 3.44 -4.77 14.28
N ALA A 163 3.70 -3.55 14.78
CA ALA A 163 5.00 -2.90 14.66
C ALA A 163 6.12 -3.70 15.35
N ASP A 164 5.87 -4.20 16.56
CA ASP A 164 6.82 -5.02 17.32
C ASP A 164 7.19 -6.30 16.57
N VAL A 165 6.19 -6.99 15.98
CA VAL A 165 6.44 -8.18 15.16
C VAL A 165 7.30 -7.83 13.96
N LEU A 166 6.95 -6.80 13.18
CA LEU A 166 7.72 -6.41 12.00
C LEU A 166 9.17 -6.02 12.35
N GLY A 167 9.36 -5.25 13.42
CA GLY A 167 10.69 -4.86 13.90
C GLY A 167 11.54 -6.02 14.41
N SER A 168 10.93 -7.14 14.78
CA SER A 168 11.62 -8.35 15.24
C SER A 168 12.01 -9.32 14.11
N LEU A 169 11.45 -9.16 12.90
CA LEU A 169 11.70 -10.08 11.80
C LEU A 169 13.10 -9.85 11.22
N PRO A 170 13.97 -10.88 11.16
CA PRO A 170 15.35 -10.72 10.69
C PRO A 170 15.45 -10.38 9.20
N SER A 171 14.40 -10.67 8.42
CA SER A 171 14.30 -10.33 7.01
C SER A 171 13.82 -8.90 6.75
N LEU A 172 13.48 -8.13 7.80
CA LEU A 172 12.99 -6.77 7.68
C LEU A 172 13.97 -5.78 8.31
N THR A 173 14.16 -4.63 7.66
CA THR A 173 14.94 -3.51 8.21
C THR A 173 14.16 -2.22 8.02
N ARG A 174 13.87 -1.50 9.12
CA ARG A 174 13.15 -0.23 9.07
C ARG A 174 13.87 0.76 8.15
N THR A 175 13.11 1.50 7.34
CA THR A 175 13.65 2.46 6.38
C THR A 175 12.69 3.62 6.18
N ASP A 176 13.22 4.84 6.12
CA ASP A 176 12.46 6.04 5.73
C ASP A 176 12.70 6.39 4.24
N ALA A 177 13.66 5.70 3.60
CA ALA A 177 13.93 5.81 2.18
C ALA A 177 12.99 4.88 1.40
N VAL A 178 11.79 5.38 1.10
CA VAL A 178 10.82 4.76 0.20
C VAL A 178 10.49 5.70 -0.96
N VAL A 179 10.11 5.12 -2.10
CA VAL A 179 9.62 5.90 -3.24
C VAL A 179 8.24 6.43 -2.90
N GLU A 180 8.15 7.75 -2.73
CA GLU A 180 6.88 8.44 -2.51
C GLU A 180 6.06 8.53 -3.80
N LEU A 181 4.76 8.32 -3.68
CA LEU A 181 3.81 8.52 -4.78
C LEU A 181 2.61 9.31 -4.28
N THR A 182 2.39 10.46 -4.90
CA THR A 182 1.22 11.31 -4.66
C THR A 182 0.30 11.24 -5.87
N LEU A 183 -0.99 11.09 -5.61
CA LEU A 183 -2.02 11.12 -6.64
C LEU A 183 -2.39 12.59 -6.93
N PRO A 184 -2.83 12.93 -8.15
CA PRO A 184 -3.22 14.30 -8.45
C PRO A 184 -4.39 14.74 -7.57
N GLU A 185 -4.25 15.92 -6.98
CA GLU A 185 -5.33 16.62 -6.27
C GLU A 185 -5.77 17.80 -7.14
N PRO A 186 -7.08 18.10 -7.22
CA PRO A 186 -7.56 19.26 -7.93
C PRO A 186 -7.33 20.54 -7.12
N ASP A 187 -6.91 21.60 -7.80
CA ASP A 187 -6.94 22.97 -7.30
C ASP A 187 -8.40 23.47 -7.33
N VAL A 188 -8.95 23.81 -6.17
CA VAL A 188 -10.36 24.25 -6.03
C VAL A 188 -10.41 25.71 -5.61
N GLU A 189 -10.79 26.59 -6.55
CA GLU A 189 -11.07 28.00 -6.26
C GLU A 189 -12.46 28.17 -5.64
N ARG A 190 -12.60 29.04 -4.65
CA ARG A 190 -13.87 29.34 -3.96
C ARG A 190 -14.08 30.85 -3.79
N THR A 191 -15.34 31.29 -3.81
CA THR A 191 -15.72 32.70 -3.57
C THR A 191 -15.53 33.10 -2.10
N GLY A 192 -14.96 34.29 -1.84
CA GLY A 192 -14.97 34.88 -0.50
C GLY A 192 -13.77 34.56 0.39
N THR A 193 -12.55 34.58 -0.15
CA THR A 193 -11.32 34.64 0.66
C THR A 193 -11.20 36.01 1.34
N ALA A 194 -11.90 36.22 2.46
CA ALA A 194 -11.33 37.09 3.47
C ALA A 194 -10.09 36.35 4.00
N ALA A 195 -8.90 36.93 3.79
CA ALA A 195 -7.67 36.42 4.36
C ALA A 195 -7.85 36.21 5.87
N ALA A 196 -8.01 34.95 6.29
CA ALA A 196 -7.85 34.58 7.68
C ALA A 196 -6.34 34.56 7.91
N ASP A 197 -5.88 35.46 8.79
CA ASP A 197 -4.48 35.60 9.22
C ASP A 197 -4.04 34.46 10.16
N ASP A 198 -4.80 33.35 10.23
CA ASP A 198 -4.52 32.17 11.04
C ASP A 198 -4.86 30.92 10.21
N GLY A 199 -3.83 30.10 9.96
CA GLY A 199 -3.71 29.14 8.84
C GLY A 199 -4.58 27.88 8.86
N ASP A 200 -5.72 27.84 9.56
CA ASP A 200 -6.48 26.60 9.78
C ASP A 200 -8.01 26.73 9.53
N ALA A 201 -8.46 27.71 8.73
CA ALA A 201 -9.88 27.81 8.36
C ALA A 201 -10.17 27.14 7.01
N GLU A 202 -10.97 26.06 7.00
CA GLU A 202 -11.54 25.51 5.77
C GLU A 202 -12.30 26.60 5.00
N ALA A 203 -11.94 26.82 3.74
CA ALA A 203 -12.58 27.83 2.90
C ALA A 203 -14.06 27.48 2.66
N THR A 204 -14.96 28.24 3.28
CA THR A 204 -16.42 28.01 3.29
C THR A 204 -17.18 28.61 2.10
N GLY A 205 -16.45 29.10 1.09
CA GLY A 205 -17.01 29.73 -0.11
C GLY A 205 -17.59 28.77 -1.14
N ASP A 206 -18.48 29.26 -2.01
CA ASP A 206 -18.95 28.49 -3.17
C ASP A 206 -17.79 28.22 -4.14
N VAL A 207 -17.66 26.99 -4.66
CA VAL A 207 -16.65 26.58 -5.64
C VAL A 207 -16.85 27.34 -6.96
N THR A 208 -15.83 28.06 -7.40
CA THR A 208 -15.84 28.87 -8.63
C THR A 208 -15.13 28.22 -9.80
N ALA A 209 -14.06 27.48 -9.54
CA ALA A 209 -13.29 26.76 -10.54
C ALA A 209 -12.63 25.53 -9.90
N VAL A 210 -12.43 24.49 -10.71
CA VAL A 210 -11.69 23.28 -10.33
C VAL A 210 -10.74 22.97 -11.47
N ASP A 211 -9.45 23.19 -11.24
CA ASP A 211 -8.38 22.89 -12.19
C ASP A 211 -7.59 21.68 -11.66
N GLY A 212 -7.10 20.80 -12.53
CA GLY A 212 -6.34 19.65 -12.06
C GLY A 212 -6.02 18.62 -13.13
N THR A 213 -5.23 17.62 -12.75
CA THR A 213 -4.93 16.49 -13.62
C THR A 213 -5.93 15.37 -13.40
N VAL A 214 -6.57 14.92 -14.47
CA VAL A 214 -7.42 13.72 -14.45
C VAL A 214 -6.54 12.50 -14.67
N LEU A 215 -6.50 11.60 -13.69
CA LEU A 215 -5.94 10.28 -13.88
C LEU A 215 -7.03 9.37 -14.47
N VAL A 216 -6.87 8.99 -15.74
CA VAL A 216 -7.77 8.04 -16.42
C VAL A 216 -7.20 6.64 -16.22
N VAL A 217 -7.91 5.81 -15.44
CA VAL A 217 -7.43 4.50 -14.95
C VAL A 217 -8.27 3.34 -15.50
N ASP A 218 -9.15 3.63 -16.45
CA ASP A 218 -10.17 2.71 -16.95
C ASP A 218 -10.32 2.85 -18.47
N ASP A 219 -10.66 1.75 -19.13
CA ASP A 219 -11.05 1.68 -20.55
C ASP A 219 -12.57 1.60 -20.75
N PHE A 220 -13.37 1.77 -19.69
CA PHE A 220 -14.84 1.76 -19.73
C PHE A 220 -15.40 2.51 -20.95
N GLY A 221 -15.87 1.73 -21.94
CA GLY A 221 -16.59 2.25 -23.10
C GLY A 221 -15.78 2.56 -24.36
N ASN A 222 -14.48 2.28 -24.41
CA ASN A 222 -13.69 2.39 -25.65
C ASN A 222 -13.21 1.01 -26.13
N ALA A 223 -14.11 0.27 -26.78
CA ALA A 223 -13.80 -0.89 -27.62
C ALA A 223 -14.16 -0.60 -29.08
#